data_AF-E1F3E4-F1
#
_entry.id   AF-E1F3E4-F1
#
_cell.length_a   1.000
_cell.length_b   1.000
_cell.length_c   1.000
_cell.angle_alpha   90.00
_cell.angle_beta   90.00
_cell.angle_gamma   90.00
#
_symmetry.space_group_name_H-M   'P 1'
#
loop_
_entity.id
_entity.type
_entity.pdbx_description
1 polymer ?
#
loop_
_entity_poly.entity_id
_entity_poly.type
_entity_poly.pdbx_seq_one_letter_code
_entity_poly.pdbx_strand_id
1 'polypeptide(L)'
;MQQAQQKPFVPTIPAYQALKLDEDLINKCNYSIEQLMEIAGTAVAQATTHYIESTSSISKAGVLVVCGPGNNGGDGLVAARYLSSGPMNSATVRVWLPKEPSSPVNKRMLSIAKHAGVVFIRDTNEEALHAILEFINSCESFYLVDAIFGFSFHGGPIKSPYDTVINTLLQMQTSMAIGPKTRIISVDVPSGWSVDAQEWGLNSNKELIPDGLLRPDALISLTVPKNCSLWLPPGTVHYLGGNFLTPLLAMEYDVQEIQHYWSGISSLFVILS
;
A
#
# COMPACT_ATOMS: atom_id res chain seq x y z
N MET A 1 -26.77 -26.52 -14.40
CA MET A 1 -26.77 -25.21 -13.70
C MET A 1 -25.62 -25.24 -12.72
N GLN A 2 -24.47 -24.67 -13.06
CA GLN A 2 -23.40 -24.46 -12.09
C GLN A 2 -23.91 -23.41 -11.10
N GLN A 3 -23.99 -23.77 -9.82
CA GLN A 3 -24.21 -22.79 -8.76
C GLN A 3 -23.08 -21.77 -8.88
N ALA A 4 -23.43 -20.53 -9.19
CA ALA A 4 -22.49 -19.43 -9.06
C ALA A 4 -22.03 -19.43 -7.60
N GLN A 5 -20.78 -19.81 -7.34
CA GLN A 5 -20.18 -19.59 -6.02
C GLN A 5 -20.26 -18.08 -5.77
N GLN A 6 -21.17 -17.68 -4.90
CA GLN A 6 -21.23 -16.31 -4.41
C GLN A 6 -19.85 -16.00 -3.84
N LYS A 7 -19.17 -14.99 -4.38
CA LYS A 7 -17.91 -14.52 -3.78
C LYS A 7 -18.19 -14.23 -2.31
N PRO A 8 -17.37 -14.75 -1.38
CA PRO A 8 -17.57 -14.51 0.03
C PRO A 8 -17.56 -13.00 0.30
N PHE A 9 -18.42 -12.56 1.21
CA PHE A 9 -18.51 -11.17 1.62
C PHE A 9 -17.18 -10.75 2.28
N VAL A 10 -16.61 -9.64 1.84
CA VAL A 10 -15.42 -9.05 2.45
C VAL A 10 -15.89 -7.86 3.29
N PRO A 11 -15.85 -7.93 4.63
CA PRO A 11 -16.25 -6.81 5.46
C PRO A 11 -15.28 -5.63 5.29
N THR A 12 -15.81 -4.42 5.35
CA THR A 12 -15.04 -3.18 5.32
C THR A 12 -15.36 -2.32 6.52
N ILE A 13 -14.40 -1.51 6.97
CA ILE A 13 -14.59 -0.60 8.10
C ILE A 13 -14.31 0.87 7.72
N PRO A 14 -15.01 1.83 8.36
CA PRO A 14 -14.72 3.26 8.21
C PRO A 14 -13.43 3.67 8.92
N ALA A 15 -12.92 4.85 8.60
CA ALA A 15 -11.64 5.35 9.12
C ALA A 15 -11.63 5.44 10.66
N TYR A 16 -12.74 5.87 11.27
CA TYR A 16 -12.82 6.00 12.73
C TYR A 16 -12.72 4.63 13.42
N GLN A 17 -13.30 3.59 12.81
CA GLN A 17 -13.27 2.24 13.35
C GLN A 17 -11.90 1.60 13.11
N ALA A 18 -11.25 1.87 11.97
CA ALA A 18 -9.86 1.48 11.73
C ALA A 18 -8.89 2.10 12.75
N LEU A 19 -9.04 3.41 13.05
CA LEU A 19 -8.25 4.08 14.08
C LEU A 19 -8.44 3.41 15.45
N LYS A 20 -9.69 3.13 15.81
CA LYS A 20 -10.01 2.50 17.09
C LYS A 20 -9.46 1.08 17.16
N LEU A 21 -9.47 0.33 16.06
CA LEU A 21 -8.92 -1.01 15.97
C LEU A 21 -7.40 -1.00 16.20
N ASP A 22 -6.67 -0.08 15.59
CA ASP A 22 -5.23 0.08 15.81
C ASP A 22 -4.91 0.40 17.28
N GLU A 23 -5.69 1.29 17.91
CA GLU A 23 -5.56 1.57 19.35
C GLU A 23 -5.80 0.33 20.20
N ASP A 24 -6.79 -0.49 19.86
CA ASP A 24 -7.13 -1.69 20.62
C ASP A 24 -6.13 -2.83 20.40
N LEU A 25 -5.54 -2.97 19.21
CA LEU A 25 -4.41 -3.87 18.97
C LEU A 25 -3.21 -3.53 19.87
N ILE A 26 -2.93 -2.25 20.07
CA ILE A 26 -1.85 -1.80 20.95
C ILE A 26 -2.24 -1.98 22.42
N ASN A 27 -3.42 -1.51 22.83
CA ASN A 27 -3.78 -1.39 24.24
C ASN A 27 -4.38 -2.68 24.84
N LYS A 28 -5.18 -3.42 24.06
CA LYS A 28 -5.81 -4.67 24.52
C LYS A 28 -4.96 -5.90 24.19
N CYS A 29 -4.29 -5.91 23.03
CA CYS A 29 -3.47 -7.05 22.61
C CYS A 29 -1.97 -6.88 22.92
N ASN A 30 -1.53 -5.71 23.41
CA ASN A 30 -0.12 -5.40 23.73
C ASN A 30 0.85 -5.55 22.55
N TYR A 31 0.37 -5.34 21.32
CA TYR A 31 1.28 -5.22 20.18
C TYR A 31 2.08 -3.93 20.28
N SER A 32 3.38 -4.01 19.97
CA SER A 32 4.16 -2.82 19.65
C SER A 32 3.86 -2.36 18.22
N ILE A 33 3.98 -1.05 17.98
CA ILE A 33 3.80 -0.50 16.62
C ILE A 33 4.83 -1.11 15.66
N GLU A 34 6.06 -1.34 16.11
CA GLU A 34 7.09 -2.03 15.32
C GLU A 34 6.68 -3.44 14.90
N GLN A 35 6.03 -4.21 15.80
CA GLN A 35 5.56 -5.55 15.46
C GLN A 35 4.49 -5.50 14.39
N LEU A 36 3.49 -4.62 14.54
CA LEU A 36 2.43 -4.44 13.55
C LEU A 36 3.01 -4.01 12.20
N MET A 37 3.91 -3.03 12.22
CA MET A 37 4.56 -2.47 11.03
C MET A 37 5.46 -3.48 10.31
N GLU A 38 6.22 -4.30 11.05
CA GLU A 38 7.06 -5.34 10.43
C GLU A 38 6.18 -6.41 9.77
N ILE A 39 5.06 -6.81 10.38
CA ILE A 39 4.13 -7.78 9.78
C ILE A 39 3.43 -7.16 8.55
N ALA A 40 2.91 -5.93 8.68
CA ALA A 40 2.23 -5.22 7.60
C ALA A 40 3.17 -4.97 6.40
N GLY A 41 4.35 -4.41 6.62
CA GLY A 41 5.31 -4.18 5.55
C GLY A 41 5.84 -5.46 4.90
N THR A 42 5.95 -6.57 5.66
CA THR A 42 6.29 -7.87 5.05
C THR A 42 5.14 -8.39 4.19
N ALA A 43 3.88 -8.22 4.63
CA ALA A 43 2.70 -8.54 3.81
C ALA A 43 2.68 -7.72 2.51
N VAL A 44 3.02 -6.43 2.58
CA VAL A 44 3.16 -5.56 1.41
C VAL A 44 4.22 -6.11 0.44
N ALA A 45 5.42 -6.44 0.93
CA ALA A 45 6.47 -7.01 0.09
C ALA A 45 6.05 -8.33 -0.59
N GLN A 46 5.37 -9.21 0.15
CA GLN A 46 4.87 -10.49 -0.39
C GLN A 46 3.79 -10.27 -1.46
N ALA A 47 2.79 -9.44 -1.19
CA ALA A 47 1.72 -9.14 -2.15
C ALA A 47 2.26 -8.40 -3.39
N THR A 48 3.20 -7.47 -3.21
CA THR A 48 3.89 -6.79 -4.32
C THR A 48 4.65 -7.79 -5.20
N THR A 49 5.41 -8.72 -4.60
CA THR A 49 6.14 -9.75 -5.36
C THR A 49 5.18 -10.62 -6.16
N HIS A 50 4.11 -11.11 -5.52
CA HIS A 50 3.08 -11.90 -6.20
C HIS A 50 2.43 -11.14 -7.35
N TYR A 51 2.08 -9.86 -7.14
CA TYR A 51 1.48 -9.05 -8.20
C TYR A 51 2.43 -8.82 -9.37
N ILE A 52 3.71 -8.58 -9.10
CA ILE A 52 4.72 -8.46 -10.14
C ILE A 52 4.79 -9.77 -10.94
N GLU A 53 4.93 -10.92 -10.29
CA GLU A 53 5.02 -12.23 -10.96
C GLU A 53 3.76 -12.58 -11.76
N SER A 54 2.59 -12.09 -11.35
CA SER A 54 1.34 -12.25 -12.10
C SER A 54 1.24 -11.39 -13.37
N THR A 55 2.08 -10.35 -13.48
CA THR A 55 2.00 -9.35 -14.56
C THR A 55 3.28 -9.22 -15.40
N SER A 56 4.43 -9.62 -14.87
CA SER A 56 5.76 -9.55 -15.49
C SER A 56 6.77 -10.45 -14.76
N SER A 57 8.04 -10.42 -15.18
CA SER A 57 9.13 -11.10 -14.47
C SER A 57 9.72 -10.19 -13.38
N ILE A 58 9.78 -10.69 -12.15
CA ILE A 58 10.35 -9.95 -11.00
C ILE A 58 11.79 -9.47 -11.25
N SER A 59 12.60 -10.27 -11.95
CA SER A 59 13.99 -9.94 -12.30
C SER A 59 14.13 -8.76 -13.26
N LYS A 60 13.05 -8.38 -13.95
CA LYS A 60 12.99 -7.27 -14.92
C LYS A 60 12.22 -6.06 -14.38
N ALA A 61 11.72 -6.16 -13.15
CA ALA A 61 10.91 -5.15 -12.51
C ALA A 61 11.77 -4.11 -11.79
N GLY A 62 11.49 -2.83 -12.05
CA GLY A 62 11.93 -1.72 -11.22
C GLY A 62 10.81 -1.33 -10.25
N VAL A 63 11.07 -1.37 -8.94
CA VAL A 63 10.10 -1.02 -7.91
C VAL A 63 10.50 0.30 -7.24
N LEU A 64 9.67 1.32 -7.40
CA LEU A 64 9.78 2.59 -6.67
C LEU A 64 8.80 2.60 -5.51
N VAL A 65 9.29 2.51 -4.29
CA VAL A 65 8.46 2.66 -3.09
C VAL A 65 8.44 4.13 -2.68
N VAL A 66 7.26 4.75 -2.64
CA VAL A 66 7.11 6.16 -2.29
C VAL A 66 6.61 6.25 -0.85
N CYS A 67 7.50 6.64 0.07
CA CYS A 67 7.20 6.61 1.50
C CYS A 67 6.72 7.98 2.01
N GLY A 68 5.55 7.96 2.65
CA GLY A 68 4.99 9.12 3.33
C GLY A 68 5.57 9.38 4.72
N PRO A 69 5.05 10.40 5.42
CA PRO A 69 5.60 10.81 6.72
C PRO A 69 5.07 9.98 7.90
N GLY A 70 3.96 9.27 7.72
CA GLY A 70 3.24 8.52 8.76
C GLY A 70 3.52 7.02 8.75
N ASN A 71 2.67 6.24 9.42
CA ASN A 71 2.85 4.79 9.57
C ASN A 71 2.88 4.05 8.22
N ASN A 72 2.07 4.47 7.24
CA ASN A 72 2.07 3.87 5.89
C ASN A 72 3.46 3.97 5.23
N GLY A 73 4.17 5.08 5.44
CA GLY A 73 5.56 5.22 4.97
C GLY A 73 6.54 4.32 5.71
N GLY A 74 6.26 4.00 6.97
CA GLY A 74 6.97 2.97 7.75
C GLY A 74 6.77 1.57 7.16
N ASP A 75 5.53 1.20 6.82
CA ASP A 75 5.21 -0.05 6.14
C ASP A 75 5.94 -0.14 4.78
N GLY A 76 6.00 0.97 4.04
CA GLY A 76 6.77 1.09 2.79
C GLY A 76 8.28 0.89 3.00
N LEU A 77 8.87 1.44 4.07
CA LEU A 77 10.29 1.24 4.39
C LEU A 77 10.61 -0.22 4.71
N VAL A 78 9.73 -0.89 5.45
CA VAL A 78 9.83 -2.34 5.71
C VAL A 78 9.73 -3.08 4.38
N ALA A 79 8.68 -2.83 3.58
CA ALA A 79 8.47 -3.50 2.31
C ALA A 79 9.68 -3.36 1.37
N ALA A 80 10.23 -2.15 1.25
CA ALA A 80 11.41 -1.87 0.45
C ALA A 80 12.62 -2.71 0.87
N ARG A 81 12.90 -2.82 2.19
CA ARG A 81 14.02 -3.63 2.66
C ARG A 81 13.82 -5.12 2.34
N TYR A 82 12.60 -5.64 2.48
CA TYR A 82 12.33 -7.05 2.19
C TYR A 82 12.54 -7.37 0.71
N LEU A 83 12.04 -6.49 -0.16
CA LEU A 83 12.15 -6.62 -1.61
C LEU A 83 13.59 -6.45 -2.13
N SER A 84 14.38 -5.51 -1.58
CA SER A 84 15.66 -5.11 -2.16
C SER A 84 16.87 -5.94 -1.73
N SER A 85 16.93 -6.26 -0.44
CA SER A 85 18.16 -6.78 0.20
C SER A 85 17.84 -7.74 1.35
N GLY A 86 16.56 -7.94 1.62
CA GLY A 86 16.05 -8.77 2.71
C GLY A 86 15.81 -10.20 2.26
N PRO A 87 15.00 -10.96 3.02
CA PRO A 87 14.78 -12.38 2.78
C PRO A 87 14.23 -12.72 1.38
N MET A 88 13.57 -11.76 0.72
CA MET A 88 13.02 -11.99 -0.62
C MET A 88 14.04 -11.66 -1.71
N ASN A 89 14.79 -10.56 -1.57
CA ASN A 89 15.78 -10.05 -2.54
C ASN A 89 15.35 -10.30 -3.99
N SER A 90 14.17 -9.80 -4.33
CA SER A 90 13.41 -10.27 -5.49
C SER A 90 13.42 -9.28 -6.64
N ALA A 91 13.57 -7.97 -6.37
CA ALA A 91 13.46 -6.91 -7.36
C ALA A 91 14.53 -5.81 -7.20
N THR A 92 14.73 -5.02 -8.26
CA THR A 92 15.51 -3.78 -8.15
C THR A 92 14.63 -2.70 -7.52
N VAL A 93 14.98 -2.26 -6.31
CA VAL A 93 14.15 -1.33 -5.53
C VAL A 93 14.87 0.00 -5.32
N ARG A 94 14.14 1.10 -5.44
CA ARG A 94 14.51 2.41 -4.90
C ARG A 94 13.38 2.94 -4.01
N VAL A 95 13.73 3.70 -2.99
CA VAL A 95 12.75 4.41 -2.15
C VAL A 95 12.79 5.89 -2.46
N TRP A 96 11.65 6.46 -2.85
CA TRP A 96 11.49 7.91 -2.85
C TRP A 96 11.06 8.36 -1.45
N LEU A 97 11.98 9.04 -0.75
CA LEU A 97 11.77 9.58 0.58
C LEU A 97 12.01 11.10 0.57
N PRO A 98 11.02 11.91 0.14
CA PRO A 98 11.11 13.37 0.07
C PRO A 98 11.50 14.02 1.39
N LYS A 99 11.05 13.42 2.50
CA LYS A 99 11.30 13.91 3.85
C LYS A 99 11.55 12.73 4.78
N GLU A 100 12.60 12.82 5.60
CA GLU A 100 12.83 11.80 6.63
C GLU A 100 11.71 11.81 7.69
N PRO A 101 11.34 10.64 8.22
CA PRO A 101 10.27 10.53 9.20
C PRO A 101 10.64 11.20 10.52
N SER A 102 9.65 11.77 11.19
CA SER A 102 9.82 12.38 12.52
C SER A 102 9.57 11.39 13.67
N SER A 103 8.67 10.42 13.49
CA SER A 103 8.29 9.48 14.54
C SER A 103 9.43 8.52 14.91
N PRO A 104 9.58 8.14 16.19
CA PRO A 104 10.64 7.22 16.61
C PRO A 104 10.59 5.86 15.90
N VAL A 105 9.39 5.32 15.68
CA VAL A 105 9.19 4.03 15.01
C VAL A 105 9.69 4.08 13.56
N ASN A 106 9.27 5.09 12.79
CA ASN A 106 9.68 5.20 11.39
C ASN A 106 11.17 5.55 11.25
N LYS A 107 11.76 6.29 12.20
CA LYS A 107 13.22 6.49 12.25
C LYS A 107 13.97 5.18 12.45
N ARG A 108 13.45 4.26 13.27
CA ARG A 108 14.01 2.91 13.41
C ARG A 108 13.92 2.14 12.09
N MET A 109 12.75 2.13 11.44
CA MET A 109 12.59 1.46 10.14
C MET A 109 13.52 2.03 9.07
N LEU A 110 13.66 3.35 9.01
CA LEU A 110 14.60 4.00 8.09
C LEU A 110 16.05 3.60 8.39
N SER A 111 16.44 3.52 9.66
CA SER A 111 17.78 3.06 10.07
C SER A 111 18.06 1.64 9.61
N ILE A 112 17.10 0.73 9.80
CA ILE A 112 17.20 -0.66 9.36
C ILE A 112 17.28 -0.74 7.83
N ALA A 113 16.44 -0.01 7.11
CA ALA A 113 16.45 0.03 5.65
C ALA A 113 17.78 0.58 5.09
N LYS A 114 18.33 1.64 5.69
CA LYS A 114 19.68 2.16 5.36
C LYS A 114 20.75 1.11 5.61
N HIS A 115 20.70 0.40 6.74
CA HIS A 115 21.67 -0.64 7.07
C HIS A 115 21.57 -1.86 6.13
N ALA A 116 20.37 -2.15 5.63
CA ALA A 116 20.14 -3.17 4.61
C ALA A 116 20.59 -2.74 3.20
N GLY A 117 21.09 -1.52 3.02
CA GLY A 117 21.59 -1.03 1.73
C GLY A 117 20.49 -0.57 0.76
N VAL A 118 19.30 -0.26 1.25
CA VAL A 118 18.24 0.33 0.40
C VAL A 118 18.72 1.65 -0.19
N VAL A 119 18.50 1.83 -1.49
CA VAL A 119 18.86 3.06 -2.22
C VAL A 119 17.72 4.08 -2.10
N PHE A 120 18.04 5.29 -1.65
CA PHE A 120 17.07 6.37 -1.43
C PHE A 120 17.24 7.50 -2.45
N ILE A 121 16.13 7.94 -3.04
CA ILE A 121 15.98 9.21 -3.75
C ILE A 121 15.34 10.18 -2.76
N ARG A 122 15.96 11.35 -2.56
CA ARG A 122 15.55 12.35 -1.56
C ARG A 122 15.00 13.59 -2.25
N ASP A 123 14.26 14.40 -1.49
CA ASP A 123 13.68 15.66 -1.95
C ASP A 123 12.73 15.52 -3.15
N THR A 124 12.29 16.65 -3.71
CA THR A 124 11.41 16.72 -4.90
C THR A 124 11.97 17.69 -5.95
N ASN A 125 13.28 17.90 -5.94
CA ASN A 125 13.98 18.77 -6.88
C ASN A 125 14.22 18.06 -8.23
N GLU A 126 14.81 18.79 -9.17
CA GLU A 126 15.09 18.27 -10.52
C GLU A 126 16.01 17.04 -10.49
N GLU A 127 16.99 17.00 -9.57
CA GLU A 127 17.88 15.85 -9.40
C GLU A 127 17.11 14.59 -8.96
N ALA A 128 16.17 14.72 -8.04
CA ALA A 128 15.31 13.62 -7.60
C ALA A 128 14.46 13.09 -8.76
N LEU A 129 13.84 13.99 -9.51
CA LEU A 129 13.00 13.63 -10.66
C LEU A 129 13.83 12.98 -11.77
N HIS A 130 15.05 13.46 -12.02
CA HIS A 130 15.97 12.86 -12.98
C HIS A 130 16.34 11.43 -12.57
N ALA A 131 16.70 11.21 -11.30
CA ALA A 131 17.03 9.88 -10.79
C ALA A 131 15.85 8.89 -10.87
N ILE A 132 14.61 9.39 -10.69
CA ILE A 132 13.39 8.59 -10.87
C ILE A 132 13.21 8.21 -12.36
N LEU A 133 13.37 9.16 -13.27
CA LEU A 133 13.26 8.93 -14.71
C LEU A 133 14.32 7.95 -15.22
N GLU A 134 15.58 8.09 -14.78
CA GLU A 134 16.66 7.15 -15.10
C GLU A 134 16.31 5.74 -14.63
N PHE A 135 15.79 5.61 -13.40
CA PHE A 135 15.39 4.32 -12.85
C PHE A 135 14.25 3.69 -13.65
N ILE A 136 13.22 4.46 -13.97
CA ILE A 136 12.10 4.04 -14.83
C ILE A 136 12.59 3.55 -16.20
N ASN A 137 13.64 4.17 -16.75
CA ASN A 137 14.21 3.80 -18.05
C ASN A 137 15.15 2.59 -17.99
N SER A 138 15.63 2.22 -16.80
CA SER A 138 16.48 1.03 -16.61
C SER A 138 15.73 -0.30 -16.50
N CYS A 139 14.40 -0.28 -16.42
CA CYS A 139 13.57 -1.48 -16.25
C CYS A 139 12.56 -1.67 -17.39
N GLU A 140 12.21 -2.93 -17.69
CA GLU A 140 11.19 -3.27 -18.69
C GLU A 140 9.76 -3.03 -18.15
N SER A 141 9.53 -3.33 -16.87
CA SER A 141 8.26 -3.10 -16.17
C SER A 141 8.50 -2.28 -14.91
N PHE A 142 7.69 -1.27 -14.66
CA PHE A 142 7.85 -0.35 -13.55
C PHE A 142 6.67 -0.45 -12.59
N TYR A 143 6.97 -0.62 -11.30
CA TYR A 143 5.97 -0.74 -10.25
C TYR A 143 6.17 0.38 -9.24
N LEU A 144 5.11 1.14 -9.01
CA LEU A 144 5.06 2.15 -7.99
C LEU A 144 4.31 1.60 -6.78
N VAL A 145 4.99 1.53 -5.64
CA VAL A 145 4.35 1.20 -4.36
C VAL A 145 4.01 2.51 -3.67
N ASP A 146 2.72 2.85 -3.65
CA ASP A 146 2.16 4.02 -3.00
C ASP A 146 1.98 3.74 -1.51
N ALA A 147 2.96 4.17 -0.72
CA ALA A 147 2.99 4.07 0.73
C ALA A 147 3.00 5.48 1.39
N ILE A 148 2.27 6.43 0.78
CA ILE A 148 2.30 7.84 1.20
C ILE A 148 1.33 8.08 2.36
N PHE A 149 0.03 7.92 2.12
CA PHE A 149 -1.02 8.18 3.10
C PHE A 149 -1.86 6.92 3.31
N GLY A 150 -2.07 6.54 4.57
CA GLY A 150 -2.98 5.45 4.94
C GLY A 150 -4.35 5.97 5.36
N PHE A 151 -5.16 5.11 5.99
CA PHE A 151 -6.54 5.42 6.39
C PHE A 151 -6.71 6.65 7.30
N SER A 152 -5.66 7.06 8.02
CA SER A 152 -5.70 8.23 8.91
C SER A 152 -5.68 9.57 8.18
N PHE A 153 -5.57 9.57 6.84
CA PHE A 153 -5.67 10.78 6.05
C PHE A 153 -7.14 11.12 5.80
N HIS A 154 -7.56 12.31 6.25
CA HIS A 154 -8.96 12.74 6.23
C HIS A 154 -9.34 13.59 5.00
N GLY A 155 -8.66 13.42 3.87
CA GLY A 155 -9.01 14.14 2.62
C GLY A 155 -8.75 15.66 2.64
N GLY A 156 -7.98 16.16 3.62
CA GLY A 156 -7.60 17.58 3.69
C GLY A 156 -6.50 17.96 2.68
N PRO A 157 -6.14 19.26 2.57
CA PRO A 157 -5.07 19.69 1.68
C PRO A 157 -3.76 18.96 1.97
N ILE A 158 -3.19 18.33 0.93
CA ILE A 158 -1.89 17.67 1.02
C ILE A 158 -0.81 18.76 1.13
N LYS A 159 0.06 18.64 2.13
CA LYS A 159 1.13 19.61 2.38
C LYS A 159 2.40 19.23 1.65
N SER A 160 3.20 20.25 1.29
CA SER A 160 4.56 20.07 0.81
C SER A 160 5.42 19.23 1.76
N PRO A 161 6.28 18.33 1.23
CA PRO A 161 6.56 18.11 -0.20
C PRO A 161 5.61 17.11 -0.90
N TYR A 162 4.63 16.55 -0.19
CA TYR A 162 3.81 15.44 -0.70
C TYR A 162 2.74 15.85 -1.71
N ASP A 163 2.39 17.14 -1.77
CA ASP A 163 1.57 17.71 -2.84
C ASP A 163 2.26 17.56 -4.20
N THR A 164 3.55 17.87 -4.24
CA THR A 164 4.42 17.75 -5.41
C THR A 164 4.57 16.29 -5.79
N VAL A 165 4.81 15.41 -4.81
CA VAL A 165 4.91 13.96 -5.03
C VAL A 165 3.65 13.43 -5.71
N ILE A 166 2.47 13.67 -5.13
CA ILE A 166 1.20 13.17 -5.68
C ILE A 166 0.96 13.71 -7.10
N ASN A 167 1.21 15.01 -7.32
CA ASN A 167 1.11 15.59 -8.66
C ASN A 167 2.07 14.92 -9.67
N THR A 168 3.31 14.64 -9.27
CA THR A 168 4.26 13.90 -10.11
C THR A 168 3.75 12.49 -10.42
N LEU A 169 3.19 11.78 -9.44
CA LEU A 169 2.67 10.42 -9.65
C LEU A 169 1.48 10.40 -10.61
N LEU A 170 0.57 11.37 -10.49
CA LEU A 170 -0.56 11.53 -11.41
C LEU A 170 -0.09 11.82 -12.85
N GLN A 171 0.91 12.69 -13.00
CA GLN A 171 1.54 12.97 -14.31
C GLN A 171 2.23 11.72 -14.88
N MET A 172 2.92 10.93 -14.06
CA MET A 172 3.53 9.67 -14.50
C MET A 172 2.49 8.66 -14.97
N GLN A 173 1.40 8.48 -14.22
CA GLN A 173 0.31 7.57 -14.54
C GLN A 173 -0.39 7.94 -15.86
N THR A 174 -0.56 9.24 -16.13
CA THR A 174 -1.26 9.74 -17.33
C THR A 174 -0.34 9.98 -18.52
N SER A 175 0.98 9.93 -18.32
CA SER A 175 1.98 10.10 -19.38
C SER A 175 1.88 9.00 -20.44
N MET A 176 1.87 9.37 -21.72
CA MET A 176 1.89 8.41 -22.82
C MET A 176 3.18 7.57 -22.88
N ALA A 177 4.29 8.08 -22.32
CA ALA A 177 5.59 7.40 -22.37
C ALA A 177 5.84 6.50 -21.16
N ILE A 178 5.31 6.88 -19.99
CA ILE A 178 5.60 6.20 -18.71
C ILE A 178 4.39 5.40 -18.22
N GLY A 179 3.18 5.92 -18.41
CA GLY A 179 1.93 5.31 -17.96
C GLY A 179 1.74 3.86 -18.43
N PRO A 180 1.90 3.53 -19.72
CA PRO A 180 1.67 2.17 -20.22
C PRO A 180 2.56 1.08 -19.58
N LYS A 181 3.73 1.44 -19.04
CA LYS A 181 4.64 0.51 -18.36
C LYS A 181 4.60 0.60 -16.83
N THR A 182 3.82 1.53 -16.28
CA THR A 182 3.71 1.78 -14.84
C THR A 182 2.51 1.04 -14.28
N ARG A 183 2.72 0.30 -13.20
CA ARG A 183 1.66 -0.27 -12.38
C ARG A 183 1.71 0.28 -10.97
N ILE A 184 0.58 0.71 -10.43
CA ILE A 184 0.47 1.31 -9.10
C ILE A 184 -0.09 0.29 -8.12
N ILE A 185 0.61 0.11 -7.01
CA ILE A 185 0.24 -0.75 -5.89
C ILE A 185 0.07 0.15 -4.67
N SER A 186 -1.17 0.40 -4.25
CA SER A 186 -1.43 1.22 -3.07
C SER A 186 -1.42 0.39 -1.80
N VAL A 187 -0.75 0.90 -0.77
CA VAL A 187 -0.70 0.30 0.56
C VAL A 187 -1.81 0.89 1.41
N ASP A 188 -2.64 -0.01 1.94
CA ASP A 188 -3.79 0.22 2.80
C ASP A 188 -4.98 0.95 2.14
N VAL A 189 -4.72 2.16 1.64
CA VAL A 189 -5.67 3.05 0.97
C VAL A 189 -4.89 3.78 -0.14
N PRO A 190 -5.46 4.00 -1.33
CA PRO A 190 -4.79 4.81 -2.34
C PRO A 190 -4.60 6.26 -1.87
N SER A 191 -3.37 6.76 -1.92
CA SER A 191 -3.06 8.07 -1.35
C SER A 191 -3.86 9.19 -2.03
N GLY A 192 -4.43 10.07 -1.20
CA GLY A 192 -5.32 11.14 -1.65
C GLY A 192 -6.80 10.76 -1.66
N TRP A 193 -7.14 9.47 -1.57
CA TRP A 193 -8.54 9.06 -1.43
C TRP A 193 -9.06 9.35 -0.03
N SER A 194 -10.35 9.70 0.06
CA SER A 194 -11.07 9.72 1.32
C SER A 194 -11.61 8.31 1.62
N VAL A 195 -11.34 7.81 2.82
CA VAL A 195 -11.79 6.48 3.28
C VAL A 195 -13.31 6.35 3.28
N ASP A 196 -14.00 7.40 3.69
CA ASP A 196 -15.44 7.44 3.95
C ASP A 196 -16.18 8.46 3.08
N ALA A 197 -15.63 8.80 1.91
CA ALA A 197 -16.21 9.84 1.07
C ALA A 197 -17.64 9.47 0.62
N GLN A 198 -18.59 10.34 0.94
CA GLN A 198 -20.02 10.12 0.66
C GLN A 198 -20.33 10.11 -0.85
N GLU A 199 -19.49 10.76 -1.64
CA GLU A 199 -19.54 10.78 -3.12
C GLU A 199 -19.37 9.38 -3.74
N TRP A 200 -18.79 8.44 -3.00
CA TRP A 200 -18.70 7.04 -3.42
C TRP A 200 -19.95 6.23 -3.02
N GLY A 201 -21.14 6.65 -3.46
CA GLY A 201 -22.36 5.88 -3.18
C GLY A 201 -22.36 4.48 -3.83
N LEU A 202 -23.24 3.56 -3.39
CA LEU A 202 -23.43 2.24 -4.03
C LEU A 202 -23.80 2.34 -5.53
N ASN A 203 -24.29 3.50 -5.97
CA ASN A 203 -24.65 3.81 -7.35
C ASN A 203 -23.56 4.61 -8.09
N SER A 204 -22.37 4.82 -7.50
CA SER A 204 -21.28 5.49 -8.20
C SER A 204 -20.76 4.60 -9.33
N ASN A 205 -20.46 5.20 -10.47
CA ASN A 205 -19.83 4.47 -11.56
C ASN A 205 -18.39 4.15 -11.14
N LYS A 206 -18.13 2.89 -10.79
CA LYS A 206 -16.80 2.39 -10.37
C LYS A 206 -15.74 2.51 -11.46
N GLU A 207 -16.13 2.74 -12.71
CA GLU A 207 -15.19 2.99 -13.82
C GLU A 207 -14.60 4.41 -13.77
N LEU A 208 -15.21 5.33 -13.02
CA LEU A 208 -14.82 6.74 -12.97
C LEU A 208 -14.22 7.08 -11.61
N ILE A 209 -12.89 6.93 -11.48
CA ILE A 209 -12.15 7.61 -10.42
C ILE A 209 -12.08 9.11 -10.78
N PRO A 210 -12.50 10.03 -9.87
CA PRO A 210 -12.39 11.46 -10.07
C PRO A 210 -11.00 11.89 -10.55
N ASP A 211 -10.96 12.89 -11.42
CA ASP A 211 -9.70 13.47 -11.88
C ASP A 211 -8.88 13.99 -10.68
N GLY A 212 -7.56 13.80 -10.75
CA GLY A 212 -6.65 14.18 -9.67
C GLY A 212 -6.48 13.16 -8.55
N LEU A 213 -7.08 11.97 -8.67
CA LEU A 213 -6.83 10.85 -7.76
C LEU A 213 -6.00 9.74 -8.42
N LEU A 214 -5.14 9.09 -7.63
CA LEU A 214 -4.37 7.93 -8.06
C LEU A 214 -5.31 6.77 -8.41
N ARG A 215 -4.95 6.03 -9.46
CA ARG A 215 -5.69 4.86 -9.92
C ARG A 215 -4.83 3.62 -9.68
N PRO A 216 -5.03 2.87 -8.59
CA PRO A 216 -4.24 1.68 -8.30
C PRO A 216 -4.59 0.56 -9.29
N ASP A 217 -3.59 -0.17 -9.75
CA ASP A 217 -3.79 -1.48 -10.40
C ASP A 217 -3.90 -2.60 -9.36
N ALA A 218 -3.35 -2.38 -8.17
CA ALA A 218 -3.55 -3.25 -7.02
C ALA A 218 -3.70 -2.45 -5.72
N LEU A 219 -4.55 -2.94 -4.81
CA LEU A 219 -4.67 -2.44 -3.44
C LEU A 219 -4.25 -3.54 -2.46
N ILE A 220 -3.41 -3.20 -1.48
CA ILE A 220 -3.07 -4.09 -0.36
C ILE A 220 -3.70 -3.51 0.90
N SER A 221 -4.92 -3.93 1.24
CA SER A 221 -5.55 -3.53 2.49
C SER A 221 -4.85 -4.16 3.68
N LEU A 222 -4.59 -3.39 4.74
CA LEU A 222 -3.95 -3.91 5.95
C LEU A 222 -4.98 -4.11 7.07
N THR A 223 -4.85 -5.23 7.78
CA THR A 223 -5.71 -5.67 8.91
C THR A 223 -7.15 -6.00 8.49
N VAL A 224 -7.87 -4.99 8.02
CA VAL A 224 -9.25 -5.03 7.51
C VAL A 224 -9.35 -4.03 6.35
N PRO A 225 -9.98 -4.38 5.22
CA PRO A 225 -10.23 -3.42 4.15
C PRO A 225 -11.02 -2.20 4.63
N LYS A 226 -10.61 -1.03 4.16
CA LYS A 226 -11.31 0.23 4.44
C LYS A 226 -12.47 0.41 3.47
N ASN A 227 -13.47 1.20 3.85
CA ASN A 227 -14.64 1.47 3.01
C ASN A 227 -14.26 1.92 1.59
N CYS A 228 -13.17 2.69 1.42
CA CYS A 228 -12.62 3.08 0.11
C CYS A 228 -12.44 1.92 -0.88
N SER A 229 -12.17 0.71 -0.39
CA SER A 229 -11.96 -0.48 -1.22
C SER A 229 -13.22 -0.96 -1.94
N LEU A 230 -14.42 -0.58 -1.48
CA LEU A 230 -15.67 -0.91 -2.16
C LEU A 230 -15.78 -0.26 -3.55
N TRP A 231 -14.95 0.75 -3.81
CA TRP A 231 -14.96 1.57 -5.02
C TRP A 231 -13.71 1.41 -5.88
N LEU A 232 -12.97 0.31 -5.66
CA LEU A 232 -11.90 -0.05 -6.56
C LEU A 232 -12.43 -0.22 -7.99
N PRO A 233 -11.72 0.31 -9.00
CA PRO A 233 -12.08 0.10 -10.39
C PRO A 233 -12.11 -1.38 -10.75
N PRO A 234 -12.98 -1.76 -11.70
CA PRO A 234 -12.93 -3.08 -12.30
C PRO A 234 -11.52 -3.42 -12.80
N GLY A 235 -11.04 -4.62 -12.46
CA GLY A 235 -9.69 -5.08 -12.83
C GLY A 235 -8.59 -4.76 -11.83
N THR A 236 -8.88 -4.00 -10.76
CA THR A 236 -7.93 -3.79 -9.67
C THR A 236 -7.77 -5.07 -8.86
N VAL A 237 -6.54 -5.55 -8.69
CA VAL A 237 -6.27 -6.72 -7.84
C VAL A 237 -6.33 -6.29 -6.38
N HIS A 238 -7.13 -6.99 -5.56
CA HIS A 238 -7.29 -6.63 -4.15
C HIS A 238 -6.66 -7.69 -3.26
N TYR A 239 -5.67 -7.28 -2.47
CA TYR A 239 -5.03 -8.10 -1.45
C TYR A 239 -5.47 -7.66 -0.05
N LEU A 240 -5.50 -8.62 0.88
CA LEU A 240 -5.56 -8.37 2.31
C LEU A 240 -4.26 -8.84 2.94
N GLY A 241 -3.56 -7.94 3.64
CA GLY A 241 -2.31 -8.18 4.35
C GLY A 241 -2.45 -7.96 5.85
N GLY A 242 -1.49 -8.48 6.62
CA GLY A 242 -1.44 -8.24 8.07
C GLY A 242 -2.29 -9.22 8.88
N ASN A 243 -1.95 -10.50 8.82
CA ASN A 243 -2.63 -11.56 9.56
C ASN A 243 -2.27 -11.57 11.06
N PHE A 244 -2.74 -10.58 11.81
CA PHE A 244 -2.54 -10.45 13.26
C PHE A 244 -3.83 -10.08 14.02
N LEU A 245 -4.96 -9.93 13.32
CA LEU A 245 -6.24 -9.61 13.95
C LEU A 245 -6.72 -10.78 14.82
N THR A 246 -6.85 -10.54 16.12
CA THR A 246 -7.29 -11.58 17.06
C THR A 246 -8.78 -11.91 16.87
N PRO A 247 -9.23 -13.16 17.11
CA PRO A 247 -10.66 -13.51 16.99
C PRO A 247 -11.59 -12.68 17.86
N LEU A 248 -11.16 -12.28 19.06
CA LEU A 248 -11.97 -11.46 19.95
C LEU A 248 -12.16 -10.04 19.40
N LEU A 249 -11.12 -9.43 18.84
CA LEU A 249 -11.26 -8.12 18.18
C LEU A 249 -12.04 -8.26 16.86
N ALA A 250 -11.85 -9.33 16.10
CA ALA A 250 -12.62 -9.54 14.87
C ALA A 250 -14.13 -9.59 15.16
N MET A 251 -14.55 -10.27 16.24
CA MET A 251 -15.94 -10.29 16.70
C MET A 251 -16.42 -8.94 17.25
N GLU A 252 -15.59 -8.23 18.03
CA GLU A 252 -15.95 -6.91 18.59
C GLU A 252 -16.23 -5.87 17.49
N TYR A 253 -15.60 -6.03 16.33
CA TYR A 253 -15.71 -5.11 15.19
C TYR A 253 -16.64 -5.60 14.08
N ASP A 254 -17.28 -6.77 14.25
CA ASP A 254 -18.14 -7.44 13.26
C ASP A 254 -17.44 -7.69 11.92
N VAL A 255 -16.22 -8.25 12.00
CA VAL A 255 -15.37 -8.57 10.84
C VAL A 255 -14.78 -9.99 10.91
N GLN A 256 -15.38 -10.89 11.69
CA GLN A 256 -14.96 -12.28 11.86
C GLN A 256 -14.75 -13.05 10.54
N GLU A 257 -15.48 -12.67 9.48
CA GLU A 257 -15.40 -13.29 8.16
C GLU A 257 -14.01 -13.15 7.55
N ILE A 258 -13.24 -12.12 7.92
CA ILE A 258 -11.85 -11.95 7.46
C ILE A 258 -10.98 -13.15 7.83
N GLN A 259 -11.25 -13.79 8.97
CA GLN A 259 -10.47 -14.93 9.43
C GLN A 259 -10.58 -16.13 8.48
N HIS A 260 -11.69 -16.25 7.73
CA HIS A 260 -11.91 -17.36 6.80
C HIS A 260 -11.05 -17.28 5.54
N TYR A 261 -10.50 -16.11 5.21
CA TYR A 261 -9.64 -15.96 4.03
C TYR A 261 -8.24 -16.49 4.27
N TRP A 262 -7.79 -16.49 5.53
CA TRP A 262 -6.46 -16.97 5.89
C TRP A 262 -6.43 -18.50 5.93
N SER A 263 -5.71 -19.10 4.98
CA SER A 263 -5.45 -20.54 4.97
C SER A 263 -3.96 -20.81 5.21
N GLY A 264 -3.64 -21.44 6.33
CA GLY A 264 -2.26 -21.77 6.71
C GLY A 264 -1.51 -20.66 7.47
N ILE A 265 -0.24 -20.94 7.78
CA ILE A 265 0.59 -20.14 8.70
C ILE A 265 1.62 -19.28 7.94
N SER A 266 1.86 -19.55 6.65
CA SER A 266 3.02 -19.02 5.93
C SER A 266 2.77 -17.76 5.08
N SER A 267 1.52 -17.46 4.71
CA SER A 267 1.22 -16.27 3.91
C SER A 267 0.81 -15.10 4.80
N LEU A 268 1.47 -13.96 4.62
CA LEU A 268 1.09 -12.71 5.28
C LEU A 268 0.11 -11.88 4.45
N PHE A 269 -0.29 -12.37 3.28
CA PHE A 269 -1.39 -11.83 2.49
C PHE A 269 -2.32 -12.91 1.94
N VAL A 270 -3.52 -12.50 1.50
CA VAL A 270 -4.50 -13.27 0.71
C VAL A 270 -5.07 -12.41 -0.41
N ILE A 271 -5.58 -13.03 -1.48
CA ILE A 271 -6.20 -12.34 -2.63
C ILE A 271 -7.72 -12.33 -2.42
N LEU A 272 -8.33 -11.15 -2.45
CA LEU A 272 -9.77 -10.94 -2.26
C LEU A 272 -10.54 -10.89 -3.59
N SER A 273 -9.96 -10.28 -4.63
CA SER A 273 -10.58 -10.20 -5.96
C SER A 273 -9.60 -9.99 -7.09
#